data_AF-A0A6L2PFZ5-F1
#
_entry.id   AF-A0A6L2PFZ5-F1
#
_cell.length_a   1.000
_cell.length_b   1.000
_cell.length_c   1.000
_cell.angle_alpha   90.00
_cell.angle_beta   90.00
_cell.angle_gamma   90.00
#
_symmetry.space_group_name_H-M   'P 1'
#
loop_
_entity.id
_entity.type
_entity.pdbx_description
1 polymer ?
#
loop_
_entity_poly.entity_id
_entity_poly.type
_entity_poly.pdbx_seq_one_letter_code
_entity_poly.pdbx_strand_id
1 'polypeptide(L)'
;MSTIPPNVSRLDPYLQSINRRIITLREDEVKEANLNLQSVLLGTMLKEMKRVDETFQEVYRQPHYVGSYYENLRVAHPTEFDINLELQLPISEQYIQIQTNGTQPGFAKIRVNTQFNTHTSAAVRRKIESWLEDGYLCRDKIIQWLQGVVYRVLRNVKWPQNVT
;
A
#
# COMPACT_ATOMS: atom_id res chain seq x y z
N MET A 1 14.10 19.44 -34.13
CA MET A 1 14.34 19.99 -32.77
C MET A 1 13.40 21.16 -32.59
N SER A 2 12.41 21.04 -31.69
CA SER A 2 11.42 22.09 -31.46
C SER A 2 12.07 23.24 -30.67
N THR A 3 12.26 24.39 -31.30
CA THR A 3 12.77 25.59 -30.63
C THR A 3 11.66 26.17 -29.76
N ILE A 4 11.83 26.08 -28.44
CA ILE A 4 10.91 26.69 -27.48
C ILE A 4 10.90 28.21 -27.75
N PRO A 5 9.72 28.83 -27.94
CA PRO A 5 9.61 30.26 -28.22
C PRO A 5 10.27 31.09 -27.10
N PRO A 6 11.05 32.15 -27.42
CA PRO A 6 11.86 32.91 -26.46
C PRO A 6 11.04 33.65 -25.38
N ASN A 7 9.73 33.71 -25.56
CA ASN A 7 8.74 34.30 -24.66
C ASN A 7 8.21 33.34 -23.59
N VAL A 8 8.50 32.03 -23.65
CA VAL A 8 8.05 31.04 -22.65
C VAL A 8 8.75 31.27 -21.30
N SER A 9 10.01 31.67 -21.29
CA SER A 9 10.77 32.00 -20.07
C SER A 9 10.19 33.19 -19.28
N ARG A 10 9.31 33.99 -19.91
CA ARG A 10 8.58 35.09 -19.23
C ARG A 10 7.44 34.55 -18.35
N LEU A 11 7.05 33.29 -18.52
CA LEU A 11 6.06 32.61 -17.68
C LEU A 11 6.68 32.06 -16.40
N ASP A 12 7.99 31.78 -16.37
CA ASP A 12 8.66 31.15 -15.24
C ASP A 12 8.40 31.83 -13.90
N PRO A 13 8.45 33.18 -13.77
CA PRO A 13 8.18 33.84 -12.49
C PRO A 13 6.72 33.65 -12.03
N TYR A 14 5.78 33.63 -12.98
CA TYR A 14 4.35 33.44 -12.70
C TYR A 14 4.05 31.99 -12.33
N LEU A 15 4.64 31.03 -13.07
CA LEU A 15 4.53 29.60 -12.78
C LEU A 15 5.17 29.25 -11.44
N GLN A 16 6.33 29.82 -11.11
CA GLN A 16 6.96 29.68 -9.79
C GLN A 16 6.10 30.28 -8.67
N SER A 17 5.45 31.43 -8.93
CA SER A 17 4.55 32.06 -7.96
C SER A 17 3.30 31.21 -7.71
N ILE A 18 2.66 30.71 -8.76
CA ILE A 18 1.52 29.79 -8.67
C ILE A 18 1.94 28.50 -7.95
N ASN A 19 3.10 27.94 -8.33
CA ASN A 19 3.61 26.73 -7.72
C ASN A 19 3.80 26.89 -6.22
N ARG A 20 4.48 27.95 -5.77
CA ARG A 20 4.73 28.20 -4.34
C ARG A 20 3.48 28.55 -3.54
N ARG A 21 2.51 29.25 -4.13
CA ARG A 21 1.35 29.81 -3.39
C ARG A 21 0.13 28.91 -3.40
N ILE A 22 -0.01 28.04 -4.41
CA ILE A 22 -1.25 27.31 -4.68
C ILE A 22 -1.00 25.80 -4.74
N ILE A 23 0.12 25.37 -5.32
CA ILE A 23 0.39 23.96 -5.63
C ILE A 23 1.17 23.28 -4.50
N THR A 24 2.23 23.93 -4.02
CA THR A 24 3.17 23.35 -3.03
C THR A 24 2.53 23.36 -1.65
N LEU A 25 2.44 22.19 -1.04
CA LEU A 25 2.05 22.02 0.36
C LEU A 25 3.01 22.76 1.29
N ARG A 26 2.49 23.36 2.36
CA ARG A 26 3.35 23.97 3.37
C ARG A 26 4.10 22.88 4.15
N GLU A 27 5.36 23.14 4.50
CA GLU A 27 6.22 22.14 5.15
C GLU A 27 5.67 21.66 6.51
N ASP A 28 5.00 22.54 7.25
CA ASP A 28 4.31 22.24 8.50
C ASP A 28 3.15 21.26 8.28
N GLU A 29 2.33 21.48 7.25
CA GLU A 29 1.19 20.60 6.90
C GLU A 29 1.67 19.21 6.48
N VAL A 30 2.75 19.12 5.70
CA VAL A 30 3.35 17.84 5.29
C VAL A 30 3.88 17.08 6.51
N LYS A 31 4.56 17.79 7.41
CA LYS A 31 5.14 17.19 8.62
C LYS A 31 4.06 16.65 9.55
N GLU A 32 3.01 17.43 9.79
CA GLU A 32 1.88 17.04 10.62
C GLU A 32 1.13 15.85 10.03
N ALA A 33 0.80 15.90 8.73
CA ALA A 33 0.16 14.81 8.01
C ALA A 33 0.97 13.51 8.08
N ASN A 34 2.30 13.58 7.93
CA ASN A 34 3.19 12.43 8.06
C ASN A 34 3.20 11.85 9.48
N LEU A 35 3.22 12.69 10.51
CA LEU A 35 3.17 12.25 11.90
C LEU A 35 1.83 11.57 12.23
N ASN A 36 0.73 12.15 11.75
CA ASN A 36 -0.61 11.61 11.92
C ASN A 36 -0.76 10.27 11.20
N LEU A 37 -0.27 10.17 9.97
CA LEU A 37 -0.29 8.90 9.25
C LEU A 37 0.56 7.84 9.94
N GLN A 38 1.79 8.16 10.34
CA GLN A 38 2.66 7.19 11.02
C GLN A 38 2.04 6.72 12.35
N SER A 39 1.50 7.63 13.16
CA SER A 39 0.91 7.27 14.46
C SER A 39 -0.36 6.42 14.31
N VAL A 40 -1.24 6.77 13.37
CA VAL A 40 -2.49 6.02 13.13
C VAL A 40 -2.22 4.72 12.41
N LEU A 41 -1.51 4.74 11.29
CA LEU A 41 -1.24 3.55 10.47
C LEU A 41 -0.29 2.58 11.18
N LEU A 42 0.94 3.02 11.50
CA LEU A 42 1.95 2.14 12.10
C LEU A 42 1.66 1.89 13.57
N GLY A 43 1.40 2.97 14.32
CA GLY A 43 1.27 2.92 15.77
C GLY A 43 0.01 2.19 16.25
N THR A 44 -1.07 2.25 15.46
CA THR A 44 -2.37 1.67 15.84
C THR A 44 -2.81 0.58 14.87
N MET A 45 -3.07 0.92 13.60
CA MET A 45 -3.77 0.02 12.69
C MET A 45 -2.99 -1.26 12.40
N LEU A 46 -1.75 -1.17 11.92
CA LEU A 46 -0.94 -2.34 11.58
C LEU A 46 -0.61 -3.20 12.81
N LYS A 47 -0.38 -2.56 13.96
CA LYS A 47 -0.18 -3.25 15.24
C LYS A 47 -1.40 -4.10 15.60
N GLU A 48 -2.59 -3.53 15.49
CA GLU A 48 -3.83 -4.21 15.80
C GLU A 48 -4.19 -5.26 14.75
N MET A 49 -3.90 -5.03 13.47
CA MET A 49 -4.06 -6.03 12.40
C MET A 49 -3.23 -7.28 12.69
N LYS A 50 -1.97 -7.12 13.11
CA LYS A 50 -1.11 -8.24 13.54
C LYS A 50 -1.70 -8.96 14.76
N ARG A 51 -2.31 -8.24 15.70
CA ARG A 51 -2.89 -8.83 16.91
C ARG A 51 -4.16 -9.63 16.63
N VAL A 52 -5.01 -9.21 15.69
CA VAL A 52 -6.32 -9.84 15.42
C VAL A 52 -6.30 -10.88 14.31
N ASP A 53 -5.17 -11.06 13.61
CA ASP A 53 -5.03 -12.03 12.53
C ASP A 53 -3.60 -12.59 12.47
N GLU A 54 -3.45 -13.86 12.86
CA GLU A 54 -2.15 -14.55 12.85
C GLU A 54 -1.56 -14.70 11.43
N THR A 55 -2.40 -14.76 10.40
CA THR A 55 -1.93 -14.82 9.01
C THR A 55 -1.32 -13.49 8.62
N PHE A 56 -1.99 -12.38 8.93
CA PHE A 56 -1.46 -11.05 8.69
C PHE A 56 -0.14 -10.84 9.45
N GLN A 57 -0.07 -11.26 10.71
CA GLN A 57 1.15 -11.20 11.51
C GLN A 57 2.34 -11.92 10.85
N GLU A 58 2.10 -13.10 10.28
CA GLU A 58 3.14 -13.93 9.66
C GLU A 58 3.58 -13.38 8.29
N VAL A 59 2.64 -12.96 7.46
CA VAL A 59 2.93 -12.58 6.06
C VAL A 59 3.32 -11.12 5.89
N TYR A 60 2.88 -10.22 6.77
CA TYR A 60 3.15 -8.79 6.62
C TYR A 60 4.62 -8.46 6.91
N ARG A 61 5.24 -7.68 6.02
CA ARG A 61 6.61 -7.18 6.20
C ARG A 61 6.64 -5.71 6.56
N GLN A 62 6.29 -4.85 5.61
CA GLN A 62 6.41 -3.41 5.77
C GLN A 62 5.41 -2.67 4.87
N PRO A 63 5.11 -1.40 5.19
CA PRO A 63 4.35 -0.54 4.30
C PRO A 63 5.31 0.20 3.37
N HIS A 64 4.89 0.40 2.13
CA HIS A 64 5.54 1.28 1.17
C HIS A 64 4.62 2.47 0.92
N TYR A 65 5.12 3.66 1.25
CA TYR A 65 4.43 4.92 1.07
C TYR A 65 4.62 5.38 -0.37
N VAL A 66 3.53 5.49 -1.12
CA VAL A 66 3.56 5.73 -2.58
C VAL A 66 2.57 6.83 -2.97
N GLY A 67 2.57 7.21 -4.23
CA GLY A 67 1.59 8.14 -4.78
C GLY A 67 1.98 9.60 -4.63
N SER A 68 1.13 10.45 -5.20
CA SER A 68 1.42 11.87 -5.48
C SER A 68 1.80 12.70 -4.24
N TYR A 69 1.34 12.30 -3.06
CA TYR A 69 1.70 12.96 -1.81
C TYR A 69 3.19 12.77 -1.46
N TYR A 70 3.71 11.55 -1.58
CA TYR A 70 5.13 11.27 -1.30
C TYR A 70 6.06 11.68 -2.45
N GLU A 71 5.51 11.79 -3.65
CA GLU A 71 6.25 12.23 -4.85
C GLU A 71 6.30 13.77 -4.98
N ASN A 72 5.72 14.53 -4.03
CA ASN A 72 5.58 15.99 -4.10
C ASN A 72 4.86 16.49 -5.37
N LEU A 73 4.01 15.66 -5.97
CA LEU A 73 3.26 15.96 -7.20
C LEU A 73 1.83 16.44 -6.92
N ARG A 74 1.43 16.50 -5.65
CA ARG A 74 0.06 16.88 -5.25
C ARG A 74 -0.12 18.40 -5.26
N VAL A 75 -1.25 18.86 -5.78
CA VAL A 75 -1.51 20.27 -6.16
C VAL A 75 -2.37 21.04 -5.14
N ALA A 76 -2.64 20.52 -3.94
CA ALA A 76 -3.51 21.20 -2.98
C ALA A 76 -3.31 20.75 -1.52
N HIS A 77 -4.13 19.81 -1.01
CA HIS A 77 -4.12 19.31 0.38
C HIS A 77 -3.97 17.78 0.42
N PRO A 78 -3.35 17.20 1.47
CA PRO A 78 -3.22 15.75 1.62
C PRO A 78 -4.53 15.13 2.12
N THR A 79 -5.49 14.96 1.21
CA THR A 79 -6.80 14.36 1.50
C THR A 79 -6.84 12.83 1.37
N GLU A 80 -5.76 12.22 0.90
CA GLU A 80 -5.65 10.78 0.61
C GLU A 80 -4.19 10.34 0.74
N PHE A 81 -3.95 9.11 1.18
CA PHE A 81 -2.61 8.53 1.26
C PHE A 81 -2.63 7.16 0.61
N ASP A 82 -1.80 6.96 -0.41
CA ASP A 82 -1.61 5.66 -1.04
C ASP A 82 -0.54 4.88 -0.28
N ILE A 83 -0.90 3.67 0.19
CA ILE A 83 0.00 2.80 0.94
C ILE A 83 -0.08 1.40 0.35
N ASN A 84 1.07 0.86 -0.05
CA ASN A 84 1.21 -0.54 -0.43
C ASN A 84 1.63 -1.35 0.80
N LEU A 85 0.90 -2.42 1.10
CA LEU A 85 1.31 -3.37 2.15
C LEU A 85 2.05 -4.54 1.51
N GLU A 86 3.29 -4.75 1.90
CA GLU A 86 4.09 -5.89 1.42
C GLU A 86 3.72 -7.16 2.20
N LEU A 87 3.21 -8.15 1.48
CA LEU A 87 2.88 -9.47 2.00
C LEU A 87 3.84 -10.51 1.41
N GLN A 88 4.68 -11.10 2.26
CA GLN A 88 5.58 -12.17 1.88
C GLN A 88 4.98 -13.52 2.31
N LEU A 89 4.61 -14.33 1.32
CA LEU A 89 4.15 -15.70 1.57
C LEU A 89 5.30 -16.52 2.18
N PRO A 90 5.03 -17.39 3.17
CA PRO A 90 6.05 -18.26 3.77
C PRO A 90 6.24 -19.50 2.90
N ILE A 91 6.56 -19.26 1.63
CA ILE A 91 6.76 -20.23 0.55
C ILE A 91 8.04 -19.81 -0.17
N SER A 92 8.95 -20.74 -0.41
CA SER A 92 10.20 -20.41 -1.10
C SER A 92 9.93 -19.92 -2.52
N GLU A 93 10.67 -18.90 -2.96
CA GLU A 93 10.46 -18.25 -4.27
C GLU A 93 10.54 -19.22 -5.46
N GLN A 94 11.36 -20.28 -5.34
CA GLN A 94 11.45 -21.35 -6.34
C GLN A 94 10.12 -22.07 -6.61
N TYR A 95 9.14 -21.93 -5.71
CA TYR A 95 7.80 -22.51 -5.81
C TYR A 95 6.72 -21.48 -6.21
N ILE A 96 7.12 -20.25 -6.51
CA ILE A 96 6.26 -19.17 -6.98
C ILE A 96 6.58 -18.91 -8.45
N GLN A 97 5.55 -18.92 -9.30
CA GLN A 97 5.70 -18.70 -10.73
C GLN A 97 4.78 -17.58 -11.18
N ILE A 98 5.34 -16.58 -11.85
CA ILE A 98 4.58 -15.50 -12.47
C ILE A 98 4.32 -15.87 -13.93
N GLN A 99 3.06 -15.88 -14.33
CA GLN A 99 2.64 -16.18 -15.69
C GLN A 99 1.93 -14.98 -16.30
N THR A 100 2.47 -14.49 -17.42
CA THR A 100 1.90 -13.41 -18.23
C THR A 100 1.41 -13.90 -19.60
N ASN A 101 1.73 -15.14 -19.97
CA ASN A 101 1.25 -15.73 -21.21
C ASN A 101 -0.26 -15.98 -21.12
N GLY A 102 -1.01 -15.49 -22.12
CA GLY A 102 -2.47 -15.59 -22.13
C GLY A 102 -3.19 -14.66 -21.15
N THR A 103 -2.49 -13.68 -20.56
CA THR A 103 -3.11 -12.57 -19.83
C THR A 103 -3.15 -11.30 -20.69
N GLN A 104 -3.99 -10.34 -20.30
CA GLN A 104 -4.01 -9.02 -20.91
C GLN A 104 -2.77 -8.21 -20.48
N PRO A 105 -2.28 -7.26 -21.30
CA PRO A 105 -1.22 -6.34 -20.87
C PRO A 105 -1.56 -5.67 -19.54
N GLY A 106 -0.59 -5.65 -18.61
CA GLY A 106 -0.78 -5.14 -17.26
C GLY A 106 -1.32 -6.16 -16.24
N PHE A 107 -1.63 -7.39 -16.66
CA PHE A 107 -2.10 -8.47 -15.78
C PHE A 107 -1.11 -9.63 -15.73
N ALA A 108 -1.02 -10.27 -14.57
CA ALA A 108 -0.26 -11.50 -14.37
C ALA A 108 -1.05 -12.48 -13.49
N LYS A 109 -0.79 -13.77 -13.66
CA LYS A 109 -1.24 -14.83 -12.75
C LYS A 109 -0.07 -15.29 -11.91
N ILE A 110 -0.29 -15.52 -10.63
CA ILE A 110 0.74 -16.02 -9.71
C ILE A 110 0.36 -17.44 -9.32
N ARG A 111 1.13 -18.42 -9.79
CA ARG A 111 1.01 -19.82 -9.41
C ARG A 111 1.88 -20.08 -8.21
N VAL A 112 1.34 -20.81 -7.25
CA VAL A 112 2.01 -21.10 -5.98
C VAL A 112 1.86 -22.58 -5.67
N ASN A 113 2.95 -23.25 -5.32
CA ASN A 113 2.90 -24.58 -4.74
C ASN A 113 2.71 -24.49 -3.23
N THR A 114 1.96 -25.41 -2.63
CA THR A 114 1.66 -25.45 -1.18
C THR A 114 2.82 -25.99 -0.34
N GLN A 115 4.06 -25.78 -0.79
CA GLN A 115 5.27 -26.14 -0.04
C GLN A 115 5.68 -24.99 0.87
N PHE A 116 5.02 -24.92 2.02
CA PHE A 116 5.28 -23.91 3.03
C PHE A 116 6.59 -24.17 3.79
N ASN A 117 7.16 -23.09 4.33
CA ASN A 117 8.29 -23.16 5.24
C ASN A 117 7.94 -24.01 6.49
N THR A 118 8.93 -24.70 7.05
CA THR A 118 8.76 -25.67 8.14
C THR A 118 8.09 -25.09 9.37
N HIS A 119 8.35 -23.82 9.68
CA HIS A 119 7.86 -23.12 10.88
C HIS A 119 6.47 -22.48 10.72
N THR A 120 5.88 -22.49 9.52
CA THR A 120 4.57 -21.87 9.29
C THR A 120 3.46 -22.66 9.97
N SER A 121 2.62 -21.98 10.76
CA SER A 121 1.51 -22.63 11.48
C SER A 121 0.47 -23.24 10.54
N ALA A 122 -0.18 -24.33 10.96
CA ALA A 122 -1.21 -24.99 10.16
C ALA A 122 -2.39 -24.06 9.82
N ALA A 123 -2.71 -23.10 10.69
CA ALA A 123 -3.78 -22.16 10.46
C ALA A 123 -3.43 -21.13 9.37
N VAL A 124 -2.18 -20.63 9.36
CA VAL A 124 -1.66 -19.77 8.27
C VAL A 124 -1.64 -20.54 6.95
N ARG A 125 -1.17 -21.80 6.95
CA ARG A 125 -1.16 -22.66 5.75
C ARG A 125 -2.57 -22.79 5.16
N ARG A 126 -3.55 -23.17 5.97
CA ARG A 126 -4.96 -23.29 5.55
C ARG A 126 -5.51 -21.97 5.03
N LYS A 127 -5.15 -20.84 5.64
CA LYS A 127 -5.59 -19.53 5.17
C LYS A 127 -5.03 -19.22 3.77
N ILE A 128 -3.74 -19.44 3.56
CA ILE A 128 -3.10 -19.21 2.25
C ILE A 128 -3.66 -20.17 1.20
N GLU A 129 -3.83 -21.45 1.54
CA GLU A 129 -4.47 -22.44 0.67
C GLU A 129 -5.89 -22.03 0.29
N SER A 130 -6.64 -21.43 1.21
CA SER A 130 -7.99 -20.92 0.91
C SER A 130 -8.00 -19.82 -0.15
N TRP A 131 -6.91 -19.07 -0.30
CA TRP A 131 -6.76 -18.05 -1.35
C TRP A 131 -6.51 -18.65 -2.74
N LEU A 132 -6.22 -19.95 -2.84
CA LEU A 132 -5.90 -20.59 -4.10
C LEU A 132 -7.15 -21.03 -4.88
N GLU A 133 -7.03 -20.96 -6.20
CA GLU A 133 -7.93 -21.57 -7.18
C GLU A 133 -7.05 -22.23 -8.24
N ASP A 134 -7.15 -23.56 -8.38
CA ASP A 134 -6.31 -24.36 -9.29
C ASP A 134 -4.80 -24.10 -9.15
N GLY A 135 -4.35 -23.80 -7.93
CA GLY A 135 -2.95 -23.48 -7.61
C GLY A 135 -2.51 -22.06 -7.94
N TYR A 136 -3.44 -21.17 -8.31
CA TYR A 136 -3.19 -19.74 -8.51
C TYR A 136 -3.75 -18.90 -7.36
N LEU A 137 -3.06 -17.82 -7.01
CA LEU A 137 -3.58 -16.86 -6.04
C LEU A 137 -4.80 -16.14 -6.63
N CYS A 138 -5.94 -16.27 -5.96
CA CYS A 138 -7.14 -15.53 -6.29
C CYS A 138 -7.12 -14.16 -5.59
N ARG A 139 -6.99 -13.10 -6.38
CA ARG A 139 -6.95 -11.71 -5.91
C ARG A 139 -8.13 -11.39 -4.99
N ASP A 140 -9.34 -11.78 -5.38
CA ASP A 140 -10.56 -11.40 -4.67
C ASP A 140 -10.61 -12.02 -3.28
N LYS A 141 -10.15 -13.28 -3.13
CA LYS A 141 -10.07 -13.94 -1.82
C LYS A 141 -9.06 -13.25 -0.89
N ILE A 142 -7.93 -12.80 -1.43
CA ILE A 142 -6.91 -12.06 -0.66
C ILE A 142 -7.47 -10.70 -0.23
N ILE A 143 -8.11 -9.96 -1.14
CA ILE A 143 -8.72 -8.66 -0.84
C ILE A 143 -9.83 -8.81 0.20
N GLN A 144 -10.74 -9.78 0.05
CA GLN A 144 -11.80 -10.05 1.02
C GLN A 144 -11.25 -10.41 2.39
N TRP A 145 -10.20 -11.24 2.45
CA TRP A 145 -9.52 -11.53 3.71
C TRP A 145 -8.96 -10.26 4.35
N LEU A 146 -8.19 -9.46 3.61
CA LEU A 146 -7.57 -8.25 4.12
C LEU A 146 -8.61 -7.23 4.60
N GLN A 147 -9.68 -7.04 3.83
CA GLN A 147 -10.84 -6.23 4.25
C GLN A 147 -11.45 -6.74 5.55
N GLY A 148 -11.56 -8.06 5.71
CA GLY A 148 -12.01 -8.69 6.95
C GLY A 148 -11.10 -8.39 8.13
N VAL A 149 -9.77 -8.38 7.95
CA VAL A 149 -8.81 -7.99 9.00
C VAL A 149 -9.02 -6.53 9.38
N VAL A 150 -9.03 -5.63 8.40
CA VAL A 150 -9.25 -4.19 8.59
C VAL A 150 -10.55 -3.94 9.34
N TYR A 151 -11.64 -4.57 8.92
CA TYR A 151 -12.95 -4.41 9.55
C TYR A 151 -12.96 -4.82 11.02
N ARG A 152 -12.28 -5.92 11.39
CA ARG A 152 -12.14 -6.33 12.80
C ARG A 152 -11.38 -5.31 13.62
N VAL A 153 -10.34 -4.69 13.06
CA VAL A 153 -9.58 -3.62 13.72
C VAL A 153 -10.47 -2.39 13.92
N LEU A 154 -11.14 -1.91 12.87
CA LEU A 154 -12.03 -0.75 12.91
C LEU A 154 -13.13 -0.90 13.98
N ARG A 155 -13.68 -2.10 14.15
CA ARG A 155 -14.73 -2.39 15.14
C ARG A 155 -14.21 -2.40 16.58
N ASN A 156 -12.98 -2.86 16.82
CA ASN A 156 -12.50 -3.20 18.16
C ASN A 156 -11.54 -2.17 18.76
N VAL A 157 -11.05 -1.22 17.95
CA VAL A 157 -10.06 -0.23 18.38
C VAL A 157 -10.72 1.10 18.69
N LYS A 158 -10.35 1.71 19.82
CA LYS A 158 -10.65 3.11 20.10
C LYS A 158 -9.66 3.97 19.33
N TRP A 159 -10.15 4.62 18.29
CA TRP A 159 -9.32 5.51 17.46
C TRP A 159 -9.02 6.80 18.24
N PRO A 160 -7.77 7.29 18.18
CA PRO A 160 -7.45 8.60 18.75
C PRO A 160 -8.38 9.64 18.12
N GLN A 161 -9.18 10.32 18.95
CA GLN A 161 -10.00 11.43 18.50
C GLN A 161 -9.07 12.62 18.28
N ASN A 162 -9.07 13.15 17.05
CA ASN A 162 -8.41 14.38 16.63
C ASN A 162 -6.99 14.56 17.20
N VAL A 163 -5.99 14.08 16.47
CA VAL A 163 -4.64 14.64 16.62
C VAL A 163 -4.72 16.06 16.06
N THR A 164 -5.02 17.02 16.94
CA THR A 164 -5.01 18.47 16.69
C THR A 164 -3.60 18.98 16.46
#